data_AF-A0A5E4KAZ5-F1
#
_entry.id   AF-A0A5E4KAZ5-F1
#
_cell.length_a   1.000
_cell.length_b   1.000
_cell.length_c   1.000
_cell.angle_alpha   90.00
_cell.angle_beta   90.00
_cell.angle_gamma   90.00
#
_symmetry.space_group_name_H-M   'P 1'
#
loop_
_entity.id
_entity.type
_entity.pdbx_description
1 polymer ?
#
loop_
_entity_poly.entity_id
_entity_poly.type
_entity_poly.pdbx_seq_one_letter_code
_entity_poly.pdbx_strand_id
1 'polypeptide(L)'
;MEQRIKDKIRLYGEIYIECLALSIKANPNNSRYMANEMFREVAKDMRSELISRLQNGLQNECMEIKEDKANGSALDAVESKEENAKPATDKQRHALHKFGIEWIPENLGLKEAGEILNILVSHSKEGDHEAIADLVGKFNKEWAENPTTVP
;
A
#
# COMPACT_ATOMS: atom_id res chain seq x y z
N MET A 1 -13.61 18.00 10.25
CA MET A 1 -13.01 16.65 10.31
C MET A 1 -13.76 15.77 9.33
N GLU A 2 -13.05 15.21 8.34
CA GLU A 2 -13.58 14.34 7.29
C GLU A 2 -14.28 13.10 7.88
N GLN A 3 -15.39 12.66 7.29
CA GLN A 3 -16.20 11.56 7.85
C GLN A 3 -15.38 10.27 7.98
N ARG A 4 -14.55 9.96 6.97
CA ARG A 4 -13.62 8.82 6.99
C ARG A 4 -12.65 8.83 8.16
N ILE A 5 -12.22 10.02 8.62
CA ILE A 5 -11.34 10.16 9.78
C ILE A 5 -12.12 9.86 11.07
N LYS A 6 -13.37 10.32 11.17
CA LYS A 6 -14.23 10.04 12.33
C LYS A 6 -14.51 8.55 12.47
N ASP A 7 -14.80 7.86 11.37
CA ASP A 7 -15.10 6.43 11.38
C ASP A 7 -13.87 5.61 11.81
N LYS A 8 -12.67 6.01 11.35
CA LYS A 8 -11.41 5.41 11.82
C LYS A 8 -11.21 5.62 13.31
N ILE A 9 -11.36 6.84 13.81
CA ILE A 9 -11.21 7.14 15.24
C ILE A 9 -12.17 6.29 16.07
N ARG A 10 -13.42 6.13 15.61
CA ARG A 10 -14.43 5.31 16.29
C ARG A 10 -14.02 3.85 16.37
N LEU A 11 -13.63 3.26 15.24
CA LEU A 11 -13.17 1.87 15.16
C LEU A 11 -12.00 1.59 16.11
N TYR A 12 -10.95 2.41 16.04
CA TYR A 12 -9.79 2.26 16.93
C TYR A 12 -10.16 2.48 18.41
N GLY A 13 -11.10 3.38 18.69
CA GLY A 13 -11.62 3.60 20.04
C GLY A 13 -12.34 2.36 20.59
N GLU A 14 -13.19 1.73 19.79
CA GLU A 14 -13.92 0.51 20.18
C GLU A 14 -12.97 -0.66 20.47
N ILE A 15 -11.96 -0.86 19.61
CA ILE A 15 -10.93 -1.90 19.83
C ILE A 15 -10.15 -1.65 21.12
N TYR A 16 -9.76 -0.39 21.38
CA TYR A 16 -9.03 -0.05 22.61
C TYR A 16 -9.87 -0.30 23.87
N ILE A 17 -11.17 0.01 23.83
CA ILE A 17 -12.10 -0.27 24.94
C ILE A 17 -12.14 -1.77 25.23
N GLU A 18 -12.17 -2.61 24.19
CA GLU A 18 -12.16 -4.07 24.33
C GLU A 18 -10.85 -4.58 24.92
N CYS A 19 -9.69 -4.11 24.41
CA CYS A 19 -8.38 -4.42 24.99
C CYS A 19 -8.30 -4.03 26.47
N LEU A 20 -8.86 -2.88 26.83
CA LEU A 20 -8.90 -2.41 28.22
C LEU A 20 -9.80 -3.28 29.09
N ALA A 21 -10.98 -3.67 28.61
CA ALA A 21 -11.88 -4.55 29.35
C ALA A 21 -11.24 -5.92 29.64
N LEU A 22 -10.54 -6.50 28.66
CA LEU A 22 -9.78 -7.74 28.82
C LEU A 22 -8.63 -7.56 29.82
N SER A 23 -7.90 -6.46 29.72
CA SER A 23 -6.75 -6.16 30.58
C SER A 23 -7.16 -5.90 32.03
N ILE A 24 -8.29 -5.24 32.27
CA ILE A 24 -8.85 -5.05 33.62
C ILE A 24 -9.19 -6.40 34.26
N LYS A 25 -9.80 -7.33 33.50
CA LYS A 25 -10.11 -8.67 33.99
C LYS A 25 -8.86 -9.48 34.33
N ALA A 26 -7.80 -9.34 33.53
CA ALA A 26 -6.56 -10.08 33.71
C ALA A 26 -5.68 -9.51 34.85
N ASN A 27 -5.49 -8.19 34.89
CA ASN A 27 -4.71 -7.52 35.91
C ASN A 27 -5.13 -6.05 36.05
N PRO A 28 -6.00 -5.71 37.02
CA PRO A 28 -6.49 -4.35 37.21
C PRO A 28 -5.37 -3.31 37.40
N ASN A 29 -4.31 -3.67 38.12
CA ASN A 29 -3.22 -2.76 38.48
C ASN A 29 -2.33 -2.39 37.29
N ASN A 30 -2.24 -3.27 36.28
CA ASN A 30 -1.44 -3.03 35.07
C ASN A 30 -2.29 -2.93 33.79
N SER A 31 -3.61 -2.77 33.96
CA SER A 31 -4.59 -2.91 32.89
C SER A 31 -4.37 -1.95 31.73
N ARG A 32 -3.99 -0.70 32.01
CA ARG A 32 -3.67 0.29 30.96
C ARG A 32 -2.46 -0.09 30.11
N TYR A 33 -1.39 -0.58 30.75
CA TYR A 33 -0.19 -0.98 30.03
C TYR A 33 -0.48 -2.18 29.14
N MET A 34 -1.14 -3.21 29.69
CA MET A 34 -1.54 -4.39 28.92
C MET A 34 -2.47 -4.02 27.77
N ALA A 35 -3.44 -3.13 27.99
CA ALA A 35 -4.35 -2.69 26.95
C ALA A 35 -3.63 -1.97 25.80
N ASN A 36 -2.63 -1.14 26.13
CA ASN A 36 -1.81 -0.45 25.12
C ASN A 36 -0.96 -1.42 24.30
N GLU A 37 -0.33 -2.41 24.94
CA GLU A 37 0.46 -3.41 24.22
C GLU A 37 -0.43 -4.28 23.32
N MET A 38 -1.56 -4.76 23.84
CA MET A 38 -2.54 -5.51 23.04
C MET A 38 -3.08 -4.68 21.87
N PHE A 39 -3.49 -3.44 22.11
CA PHE A 39 -4.00 -2.55 21.07
C PHE A 39 -2.93 -2.28 20.00
N ARG A 40 -1.67 -2.11 20.39
CA ARG A 40 -0.56 -1.90 19.47
C ARG A 40 -0.38 -3.09 18.53
N GLU A 41 -0.40 -4.32 19.06
CA GLU A 41 -0.26 -5.52 18.23
C GLU A 41 -1.49 -5.72 17.33
N VAL A 42 -2.71 -5.56 17.85
CA VAL A 42 -3.93 -5.63 17.02
C VAL A 42 -3.93 -4.57 15.92
N ALA A 43 -3.49 -3.34 16.21
CA ALA A 43 -3.41 -2.27 15.22
C ALA A 43 -2.35 -2.55 14.14
N LYS A 44 -1.25 -3.24 14.49
CA LYS A 44 -0.27 -3.72 13.50
C LYS A 44 -0.90 -4.80 12.62
N ASP A 45 -1.52 -5.82 13.21
CA ASP A 45 -2.13 -6.92 12.47
C ASP A 45 -3.24 -6.45 11.53
N MET A 46 -4.11 -5.54 11.98
CA MET A 46 -5.13 -4.96 11.12
C MET A 46 -4.54 -4.17 9.95
N ARG A 47 -3.41 -3.49 10.16
CA ARG A 47 -2.70 -2.80 9.08
C ARG A 47 -2.08 -3.81 8.11
N SER A 48 -1.45 -4.86 8.62
CA SER A 48 -0.88 -5.95 7.83
C SER A 48 -1.95 -6.73 7.06
N GLU A 49 -3.11 -6.96 7.64
CA GLU A 49 -4.25 -7.61 6.98
C GLU A 49 -4.87 -6.71 5.91
N LEU A 50 -5.00 -5.40 6.18
CA LEU A 50 -5.44 -4.45 5.16
C LEU A 50 -4.46 -4.39 3.99
N ILE A 51 -3.15 -4.38 4.26
CA ILE A 51 -2.10 -4.45 3.23
C ILE A 51 -2.20 -5.76 2.47
N SER A 52 -2.35 -6.90 3.15
CA SER A 52 -2.48 -8.22 2.52
C SER A 52 -3.75 -8.34 1.67
N ARG A 53 -4.88 -7.79 2.13
CA ARG A 53 -6.13 -7.73 1.36
C ARG A 53 -6.02 -6.81 0.15
N LEU A 54 -5.29 -5.70 0.26
CA LEU A 54 -5.00 -4.84 -0.88
C LEU A 54 -4.07 -5.54 -1.88
N GLN A 55 -3.04 -6.24 -1.41
CA GLN A 55 -2.12 -7.02 -2.25
C GLN A 55 -2.83 -8.21 -2.94
N ASN A 56 -3.69 -8.93 -2.23
CA ASN A 56 -4.49 -10.03 -2.78
C ASN A 56 -5.62 -9.50 -3.69
N GLY A 57 -6.22 -8.36 -3.38
CA GLY A 57 -7.19 -7.67 -4.23
C GLY A 57 -6.57 -7.20 -5.54
N LEU A 58 -5.36 -6.63 -5.48
CA LEU A 58 -4.54 -6.30 -6.65
C LEU A 58 -4.19 -7.55 -7.47
N GLN A 59 -3.88 -8.70 -6.84
CA GLN A 59 -3.66 -9.96 -7.54
C GLN A 59 -4.91 -10.52 -8.23
N ASN A 60 -6.08 -10.39 -7.59
CA ASN A 60 -7.36 -10.83 -8.17
C ASN A 60 -7.82 -9.90 -9.31
N GLU A 61 -7.69 -8.57 -9.17
CA GLU A 61 -7.94 -7.63 -10.28
C GLU A 61 -6.96 -7.84 -11.44
N CYS A 62 -5.68 -8.17 -11.17
CA CYS A 62 -4.72 -8.53 -12.22
C CYS A 62 -5.07 -9.84 -12.95
N MET A 63 -5.82 -10.74 -12.31
CA MET A 63 -6.31 -11.98 -12.93
C MET A 63 -7.59 -11.75 -13.73
N GLU A 64 -8.52 -10.91 -13.25
CA GLU A 64 -9.75 -10.56 -13.98
C GLU A 64 -9.47 -9.74 -15.25
N ILE A 65 -8.42 -8.92 -15.28
CA ILE A 65 -8.03 -8.18 -16.50
C ILE A 65 -7.53 -9.11 -17.63
N LYS A 66 -7.18 -10.37 -17.35
CA LYS A 66 -6.70 -11.32 -18.37
C LYS A 66 -7.80 -12.11 -19.07
N GLU A 67 -9.03 -12.19 -18.54
CA GLU A 67 -10.11 -12.98 -19.16
C GLU A 67 -11.08 -12.15 -20.02
N ASP A 68 -11.15 -10.82 -19.85
CA ASP A 68 -12.18 -10.00 -20.53
C ASP A 68 -11.81 -9.44 -21.92
N LYS A 69 -10.76 -9.94 -22.57
CA LYS A 69 -10.45 -9.59 -23.99
C LYS A 69 -10.99 -10.58 -25.02
N ALA A 70 -12.11 -11.23 -24.74
CA ALA A 70 -12.80 -12.07 -25.72
C ALA A 70 -14.33 -11.99 -25.57
N ASN A 71 -14.94 -10.83 -25.79
CA ASN A 71 -16.12 -10.66 -26.64
C ASN A 71 -16.68 -9.24 -26.54
N GLY A 72 -17.13 -8.71 -27.67
CA GLY A 72 -17.48 -7.30 -27.82
C GLY A 72 -18.91 -6.92 -27.44
N SER A 73 -19.15 -5.62 -27.67
CA SER A 73 -20.42 -4.94 -27.95
C SER A 73 -20.90 -3.93 -26.90
N ALA A 74 -20.61 -2.68 -27.22
CA ALA A 74 -21.52 -1.52 -27.26
C ALA A 74 -22.29 -1.05 -26.00
N LEU A 75 -22.05 0.26 -25.74
CA LEU A 75 -22.96 1.33 -25.30
C LEU A 75 -23.18 1.60 -23.79
N ASP A 76 -22.55 2.72 -23.40
CA ASP A 76 -22.96 3.77 -22.44
C ASP A 76 -23.16 3.48 -20.95
N ALA A 77 -22.16 3.89 -20.15
CA ALA A 77 -22.35 4.74 -18.96
C ALA A 77 -21.02 5.35 -18.50
N VAL A 78 -20.72 6.53 -19.05
CA VAL A 78 -20.18 7.76 -18.44
C VAL A 78 -19.41 7.66 -17.09
N GLU A 79 -18.21 8.27 -17.10
CA GLU A 79 -17.41 8.78 -15.96
C GLU A 79 -16.57 7.81 -15.12
N SER A 80 -15.33 7.55 -15.59
CA SER A 80 -14.08 7.60 -14.78
C SER A 80 -12.85 7.04 -15.55
N LYS A 81 -12.79 7.21 -16.88
CA LYS A 81 -11.58 6.97 -17.66
C LYS A 81 -10.77 8.27 -17.74
N GLU A 82 -9.87 8.56 -16.80
CA GLU A 82 -8.73 9.48 -17.09
C GLU A 82 -7.65 9.63 -16.00
N GLU A 83 -7.50 8.71 -15.04
CA GLU A 83 -6.42 8.82 -14.05
C GLU A 83 -5.28 7.81 -14.24
N ASN A 84 -5.43 6.84 -15.15
CA ASN A 84 -4.41 5.82 -15.44
C ASN A 84 -3.46 6.18 -16.60
N ALA A 85 -3.61 7.36 -17.21
CA ALA A 85 -2.81 7.79 -18.36
C ALA A 85 -1.80 8.90 -18.05
N LYS A 86 -1.73 9.39 -16.81
CA LYS A 86 -0.79 10.46 -16.44
C LYS A 86 0.56 9.86 -16.05
N PRO A 87 1.67 10.36 -16.62
CA PRO A 87 3.00 9.91 -16.26
C PRO A 87 3.31 10.28 -14.79
N ALA A 88 4.20 9.50 -14.19
CA ALA A 88 4.71 9.74 -12.85
C ALA A 88 5.30 11.14 -12.73
N THR A 89 4.95 11.84 -11.66
CA THR A 89 5.46 13.19 -11.40
C THR A 89 6.96 13.15 -11.13
N ASP A 90 7.66 14.25 -11.42
CA ASP A 90 9.11 14.39 -11.15
C ASP A 90 9.45 14.11 -9.69
N LYS A 91 8.56 14.47 -8.76
CA LYS A 91 8.73 14.18 -7.32
C LYS A 91 8.71 12.68 -7.03
N GLN A 92 7.85 11.92 -7.69
CA GLN A 92 7.80 10.47 -7.53
C GLN A 92 9.04 9.82 -8.14
N ARG A 93 9.45 10.24 -9.34
CA ARG A 93 10.69 9.79 -9.98
C ARG A 93 11.91 10.06 -9.10
N HIS A 94 12.03 11.28 -8.58
CA HIS A 94 13.12 11.65 -7.68
C HIS A 94 13.12 10.83 -6.38
N ALA A 95 11.93 10.54 -5.82
CA ALA A 95 11.82 9.69 -4.64
C ALA A 95 12.26 8.25 -4.93
N LEU A 96 11.92 7.69 -6.09
CA LEU A 96 12.36 6.34 -6.51
C LEU A 96 13.89 6.29 -6.68
N HIS A 97 14.49 7.31 -7.29
CA HIS A 97 15.96 7.44 -7.33
C HIS A 97 16.59 7.51 -5.95
N LYS A 98 15.96 8.20 -5.00
CA LYS A 98 16.46 8.28 -3.61
C LYS A 98 16.47 6.92 -2.92
N PHE A 99 15.61 5.98 -3.33
CA PHE A 99 15.62 4.59 -2.88
C PHE A 99 16.65 3.72 -3.61
N GLY A 100 17.34 4.24 -4.64
CA GLY A 100 18.37 3.51 -5.39
C GLY A 100 17.89 2.90 -6.71
N ILE A 101 16.70 3.26 -7.18
CA ILE A 101 16.22 2.84 -8.51
C ILE A 101 16.84 3.77 -9.56
N GLU A 102 17.64 3.21 -10.45
CA GLU A 102 18.41 3.95 -11.45
C GLU A 102 17.64 4.10 -12.77
N TRP A 103 16.87 3.09 -13.18
CA TRP A 103 16.30 3.03 -14.53
C TRP A 103 14.79 3.22 -14.52
N ILE A 104 14.30 4.46 -14.39
CA ILE A 104 12.85 4.70 -14.27
C ILE A 104 12.20 4.90 -15.67
N PRO A 105 11.21 4.08 -16.07
CA PRO A 105 10.55 4.20 -17.36
C PRO A 105 9.86 5.56 -17.55
N GLU A 106 9.95 6.18 -18.73
CA GLU A 106 9.22 7.43 -19.03
C GLU A 106 7.70 7.25 -19.01
N ASN A 107 7.24 6.05 -19.36
CA ASN A 107 5.83 5.67 -19.35
C ASN A 107 5.32 5.21 -17.97
N LEU A 108 6.14 5.24 -16.92
CA LEU A 108 5.71 4.86 -15.57
C LEU A 108 4.51 5.71 -15.14
N GLY A 109 3.40 5.06 -14.78
CA GLY A 109 2.17 5.75 -14.41
C GLY A 109 2.24 6.43 -13.04
N LEU A 110 1.46 7.50 -12.84
CA LEU A 110 1.39 8.21 -11.56
C LEU A 110 0.95 7.31 -10.39
N LYS A 111 -0.02 6.42 -10.63
CA LYS A 111 -0.50 5.47 -9.61
C LYS A 111 0.55 4.40 -9.33
N GLU A 112 1.10 3.81 -10.37
CA GLU A 112 2.15 2.78 -10.29
C GLU A 112 3.38 3.28 -9.53
N ALA A 113 3.88 4.48 -9.85
CA ALA A 113 4.98 5.10 -9.10
C ALA A 113 4.62 5.36 -7.63
N GLY A 114 3.37 5.76 -7.36
CA GLY A 114 2.87 5.96 -6.01
C GLY A 114 2.81 4.65 -5.20
N GLU A 115 2.39 3.56 -5.83
CA GLU A 115 2.30 2.23 -5.23
C GLU A 115 3.69 1.69 -4.89
N ILE A 116 4.64 1.77 -5.83
CA ILE A 116 6.02 1.35 -5.62
C ILE A 116 6.66 2.14 -4.47
N LEU A 117 6.49 3.46 -4.45
CA LEU A 117 6.99 4.30 -3.35
C LEU A 117 6.36 3.94 -2.01
N ASN A 118 5.06 3.63 -1.98
CA ASN A 118 4.39 3.27 -0.74
C ASN A 118 4.92 1.95 -0.16
N ILE A 119 5.23 0.97 -1.02
CA ILE A 119 5.86 -0.30 -0.62
C ILE A 119 7.27 -0.02 -0.06
N LEU A 120 8.11 0.72 -0.80
CA LEU A 120 9.48 1.05 -0.36
C LEU A 120 9.50 1.83 0.97
N VAL A 121 8.60 2.80 1.13
CA VAL A 121 8.45 3.55 2.38
C VAL A 121 7.97 2.66 3.54
N SER A 122 7.13 1.67 3.26
CA SER A 122 6.64 0.73 4.29
C SER A 122 7.79 -0.15 4.82
N HIS A 123 8.54 -0.78 3.92
CA HIS A 123 9.74 -1.55 4.32
C HIS A 123 10.78 -0.66 5.02
N SER A 124 10.94 0.59 4.60
CA SER A 124 11.88 1.53 5.23
C SER A 124 11.47 1.88 6.66
N LYS A 125 10.18 1.92 6.97
CA LYS A 125 9.68 2.17 8.35
C LYS A 125 9.83 0.94 9.24
N GLU A 126 9.79 -0.24 8.64
CA GLU A 126 9.98 -1.53 9.32
C GLU A 126 11.47 -1.85 9.52
N GLY A 127 12.38 -1.07 8.91
CA GLY A 127 13.82 -1.29 8.98
C GLY A 127 14.29 -2.46 8.11
N ASP A 128 13.44 -2.93 7.19
CA ASP A 128 13.70 -4.06 6.32
C ASP A 128 14.48 -3.62 5.08
N HIS A 129 15.77 -3.42 5.28
CA HIS A 129 16.70 -2.98 4.23
C HIS A 129 16.93 -4.05 3.17
N GLU A 130 16.75 -5.33 3.50
CA GLU A 130 16.95 -6.45 2.58
C GLU A 130 15.81 -6.51 1.56
N ALA A 131 14.54 -6.39 2.01
CA ALA A 131 13.40 -6.31 1.10
C ALA A 131 13.45 -5.08 0.19
N ILE A 132 13.94 -3.93 0.69
CA ILE A 132 14.18 -2.74 -0.15
C ILE A 132 15.20 -3.05 -1.24
N ALA A 133 16.36 -3.63 -0.87
CA ALA A 133 17.41 -3.95 -1.82
C ALA A 133 16.94 -4.94 -2.90
N ASP A 134 16.17 -5.96 -2.51
CA ASP A 134 15.58 -6.94 -3.42
C ASP A 134 14.58 -6.31 -4.40
N LEU A 135 13.69 -5.44 -3.90
CA LEU A 135 12.72 -4.73 -4.75
C LEU A 135 13.41 -3.77 -5.71
N VAL A 136 14.36 -2.96 -5.22
CA VAL A 136 15.14 -2.04 -6.04
C VAL A 136 15.93 -2.79 -7.11
N GLY A 137 16.55 -3.92 -6.76
CA GLY A 137 17.28 -4.77 -7.70
C GLY A 137 16.37 -5.37 -8.78
N LYS A 138 15.16 -5.80 -8.42
CA LYS A 138 14.15 -6.27 -9.39
C LYS A 138 13.74 -5.17 -10.36
N PHE A 139 13.39 -3.98 -9.85
CA PHE A 139 13.01 -2.86 -10.71
C PHE A 139 14.15 -2.42 -11.62
N ASN A 140 15.38 -2.32 -11.11
CA ASN A 140 16.54 -1.97 -11.93
C ASN A 140 16.79 -3.00 -13.03
N LYS A 141 16.59 -4.30 -12.77
CA LYS A 141 16.75 -5.33 -13.80
C LYS A 141 15.62 -5.32 -14.82
N GLU A 142 14.37 -5.27 -14.35
CA GLU A 142 13.17 -5.30 -15.19
C GLU A 142 13.06 -4.06 -16.09
N TRP A 143 13.50 -2.90 -15.59
CA TRP A 143 13.42 -1.67 -16.35
C TRP A 143 14.65 -1.43 -17.21
N ALA A 144 15.84 -1.93 -16.83
CA ALA A 144 17.02 -1.90 -17.71
C ALA A 144 16.84 -2.73 -19.00
N GLU A 145 15.97 -3.75 -18.98
CA GLU A 145 15.65 -4.57 -20.15
C GLU A 145 14.65 -3.92 -21.11
N ASN A 146 14.07 -2.75 -20.75
CA ASN A 146 13.10 -2.02 -21.59
C ASN A 146 13.74 -0.80 -22.30
N PRO A 147 13.60 -0.65 -23.64
CA PRO A 147 14.30 0.35 -24.44
C PRO A 147 13.78 1.80 -24.33
N THR A 148 12.94 2.12 -23.33
CA THR A 148 12.36 3.46 -23.07
C THR A 148 12.71 4.00 -21.68
N THR A 149 13.86 3.61 -21.14
CA THR A 149 14.41 4.15 -19.89
C THR A 149 15.52 5.17 -20.17
N VAL A 150 15.47 6.32 -19.53
CA VAL A 150 16.54 7.32 -19.52
C VAL A 150 17.24 7.25 -18.15
N PRO A 151 18.59 7.23 -18.09
CA PRO A 151 19.34 7.21 -16.84
C PRO A 151 19.13 8.46 -15.98
#